data_AF-A0A7W4CS69-F1
#
_entry.id   AF-A0A7W4CS69-F1
#
_cell.length_a   1.000
_cell.length_b   1.000
_cell.length_c   1.000
_cell.angle_alpha   90.00
_cell.angle_beta   90.00
_cell.angle_gamma   90.00
#
_symmetry.space_group_name_H-M   'P 1'
#
loop_
_entity.id
_entity.type
_entity.pdbx_description
1 polymer ?
#
loop_
_entity_poly.entity_id
_entity_poly.type
_entity_poly.pdbx_seq_one_letter_code
_entity_poly.pdbx_strand_id
1 'polypeptide(L)'
;MTDETMVAQDGIRVGLVGFETWAAAMEQIRDETLPHVDEDTLAGWEAAGIITPRGLATDWGLALRVAQQARAGMELVSVFQNVAFDAMVFVLGDDMVTVTSRAAVAPTDDGWQATGVDPMLEVALAPSSDPWLLLRRALPPLDLARAHPRLPRSDEAVPLTLKLEEVPTAWEYERTLFAQRLLQLPTLPADVRDALEPEASVFAYAVGEPSTGPSASNDAWAVGRNLYYMVPGRPGITQVPPGQLGAQLVSRLAAAAGGR
;
A
#
# COMPACT_ATOMS: atom_id res chain seq x y z
N MET A 1 -28.63 5.00 20.50
CA MET A 1 -27.41 5.43 19.81
C MET A 1 -26.84 4.18 19.19
N THR A 2 -26.45 4.22 17.91
CA THR A 2 -25.87 3.05 17.24
C THR A 2 -24.47 2.82 17.82
N ASP A 3 -24.24 1.67 18.44
CA ASP A 3 -22.94 1.23 18.98
C ASP A 3 -21.97 0.82 17.84
N GLU A 4 -22.00 1.54 16.73
CA GLU A 4 -21.19 1.26 15.54
C GLU A 4 -19.86 2.01 15.67
N THR A 5 -18.77 1.26 15.82
CA THR A 5 -17.41 1.82 15.91
C THR A 5 -16.74 1.99 14.55
N MET A 6 -17.30 1.39 13.50
CA MET A 6 -16.96 1.75 12.12
C MET A 6 -17.78 2.97 11.71
N VAL A 7 -17.09 4.04 11.31
CA VAL A 7 -17.71 5.31 10.92
C VAL A 7 -17.79 5.39 9.40
N ALA A 8 -18.98 5.71 8.88
CA ALA A 8 -19.17 5.98 7.46
C ALA A 8 -18.61 7.36 7.07
N GLN A 9 -17.73 7.39 6.07
CA GLN A 9 -17.13 8.61 5.53
C GLN A 9 -16.91 8.44 4.03
N ASP A 10 -17.31 9.40 3.20
CA ASP A 10 -16.94 9.47 1.77
C ASP A 10 -17.15 8.15 0.98
N GLY A 11 -18.22 7.41 1.28
CA GLY A 11 -18.52 6.13 0.61
C GLY A 11 -17.77 4.92 1.14
N ILE A 12 -16.98 5.07 2.22
CA ILE A 12 -16.28 3.99 2.92
C ILE A 12 -16.73 3.91 4.38
N ARG A 13 -16.43 2.78 5.04
CA ARG A 13 -16.61 2.57 6.48
C ARG A 13 -15.25 2.34 7.10
N VAL A 14 -14.92 3.04 8.18
CA VAL A 14 -13.57 3.01 8.77
C VAL A 14 -13.66 2.77 10.27
N GLY A 15 -12.93 1.78 10.77
CA GLY A 15 -12.76 1.51 12.20
C GLY A 15 -11.30 1.53 12.62
N LEU A 16 -11.05 1.80 13.90
CA LEU A 16 -9.75 1.64 14.54
C LEU A 16 -9.80 0.47 15.52
N VAL A 17 -8.79 -0.38 15.50
CA VAL A 17 -8.72 -1.58 16.35
C VAL A 17 -7.28 -1.84 16.77
N GLY A 18 -7.06 -2.31 18.00
CA GLY A 18 -5.73 -2.72 18.44
C GLY A 18 -5.22 -3.92 17.65
N PHE A 19 -3.92 -3.96 17.36
CA PHE A 19 -3.30 -5.05 16.58
C PHE A 19 -3.64 -6.43 17.15
N GLU A 20 -3.46 -6.61 18.46
CA GLU A 20 -3.74 -7.89 19.14
C GLU A 20 -5.24 -8.24 19.09
N THR A 21 -6.12 -7.27 19.26
CA THR A 21 -7.57 -7.44 19.17
C THR A 21 -8.00 -7.89 17.77
N TRP A 22 -7.45 -7.27 16.72
CA TRP A 22 -7.69 -7.65 15.33
C TRP A 22 -7.13 -9.04 15.01
N ALA A 23 -5.90 -9.34 15.45
CA ALA A 23 -5.28 -10.64 15.25
C ALA A 23 -6.10 -11.76 15.92
N ALA A 24 -6.53 -11.56 17.16
CA ALA A 24 -7.39 -12.49 17.87
C ALA A 24 -8.73 -12.68 17.16
N ALA A 25 -9.37 -11.60 16.69
CA ALA A 25 -10.62 -11.69 15.93
C ALA A 25 -10.42 -12.48 14.61
N MET A 26 -9.34 -12.17 13.89
CA MET A 26 -8.96 -12.85 12.64
C MET A 26 -8.64 -14.33 12.85
N GLU A 27 -8.15 -14.73 14.02
CA GLU A 27 -7.83 -16.12 14.33
C GLU A 27 -9.06 -16.93 14.78
N GLN A 28 -9.90 -16.33 15.62
CA GLN A 28 -10.88 -17.07 16.41
C GLN A 28 -12.32 -16.94 15.88
N ILE A 29 -12.68 -15.80 15.28
CA ILE A 29 -14.01 -15.62 14.68
C ILE A 29 -13.98 -16.22 13.28
N ARG A 30 -14.80 -17.26 13.05
CA ARG A 30 -14.88 -18.00 11.78
C ARG A 30 -16.32 -18.09 11.33
N ASP A 31 -16.55 -17.90 10.02
CA ASP A 31 -17.88 -18.01 9.41
C ASP A 31 -18.96 -17.24 10.19
N GLU A 32 -18.60 -16.02 10.63
CA GLU A 32 -19.44 -15.11 11.41
C GLU A 32 -19.94 -15.67 12.77
N THR A 33 -19.33 -16.77 13.25
CA THR A 33 -19.65 -17.43 14.51
C THR A 33 -18.72 -16.96 15.63
N LEU A 34 -19.30 -16.59 16.78
CA LEU A 34 -18.54 -16.17 17.96
C LEU A 34 -18.12 -17.39 18.80
N PRO A 35 -16.81 -17.62 19.00
CA PRO A 35 -16.33 -18.68 19.88
C PRO A 35 -16.51 -18.32 21.35
N HIS A 36 -16.32 -19.31 22.23
CA HIS A 36 -16.15 -19.06 23.65
C HIS A 36 -14.67 -18.74 23.93
N VAL A 37 -14.41 -17.57 24.52
CA VAL A 37 -13.07 -17.02 24.77
C VAL A 37 -12.95 -16.52 26.22
N ASP A 38 -11.73 -16.23 26.66
CA ASP A 38 -11.50 -15.58 27.95
C ASP A 38 -12.09 -14.15 28.00
N GLU A 39 -12.28 -13.65 29.23
CA GLU A 39 -12.92 -12.35 29.48
C GLU A 39 -12.12 -11.18 28.88
N ASP A 40 -10.78 -11.27 28.83
CA ASP A 40 -9.93 -10.21 28.31
C ASP A 40 -10.06 -10.07 26.79
N THR A 41 -10.05 -11.20 26.06
CA THR A 41 -10.27 -11.23 24.61
C THR A 41 -11.65 -10.70 24.25
N LEU A 42 -12.69 -11.13 24.99
CA LEU A 42 -14.05 -10.65 24.79
C LEU A 42 -14.15 -9.14 25.04
N ALA A 43 -13.59 -8.65 26.15
CA ALA A 43 -13.59 -7.22 26.48
C ALA A 43 -12.87 -6.39 25.41
N GLY A 44 -11.78 -6.91 24.83
CA GLY A 44 -11.10 -6.28 23.70
C GLY A 44 -12.00 -6.15 22.46
N TRP A 45 -12.70 -7.22 22.10
CA TRP A 45 -13.64 -7.21 20.96
C TRP A 45 -14.85 -6.29 21.19
N GLU A 46 -15.39 -6.25 22.41
CA GLU A 46 -16.46 -5.35 22.79
C GLU A 46 -16.01 -3.88 22.77
N ALA A 47 -14.84 -3.58 23.32
CA ALA A 47 -14.28 -2.23 23.33
C ALA A 47 -13.97 -1.71 21.91
N ALA A 48 -13.55 -2.59 21.01
CA ALA A 48 -13.38 -2.28 19.59
C ALA A 48 -14.71 -2.21 18.82
N GLY A 49 -15.82 -2.62 19.42
CA GLY A 49 -17.14 -2.72 18.78
C GLY A 49 -17.23 -3.81 17.70
N ILE A 50 -16.30 -4.76 17.69
CA ILE A 50 -16.38 -5.97 16.85
C ILE A 50 -17.58 -6.80 17.31
N ILE A 51 -17.81 -6.88 18.62
CA ILE A 51 -18.97 -7.53 19.21
C ILE A 51 -19.86 -6.49 19.87
N THR A 52 -21.16 -6.69 19.73
CA THR A 52 -22.22 -5.90 20.36
C THR A 52 -23.10 -6.84 21.20
N PRO A 53 -24.01 -6.31 22.05
CA PRO A 53 -25.01 -7.14 22.73
C PRO A 53 -25.91 -7.97 21.79
N ARG A 54 -25.92 -7.65 20.48
CA ARG A 54 -26.67 -8.37 19.45
C ARG A 54 -25.83 -9.45 18.74
N GLY A 55 -24.57 -9.61 19.12
CA GLY A 55 -23.59 -10.48 18.46
C GLY A 55 -22.57 -9.68 17.62
N LEU A 56 -21.96 -10.35 16.66
CA LEU A 56 -20.96 -9.78 15.75
C LEU A 56 -21.53 -8.55 15.01
N ALA A 57 -20.83 -7.42 15.07
CA ALA A 57 -21.22 -6.21 14.37
C ALA A 57 -21.13 -6.43 12.85
N THR A 58 -22.14 -5.99 12.10
CA THR A 58 -22.28 -6.28 10.67
C THR A 58 -21.07 -5.84 9.84
N ASP A 59 -20.58 -4.62 10.03
CA ASP A 59 -19.44 -4.10 9.27
C ASP A 59 -18.13 -4.78 9.66
N TRP A 60 -17.89 -5.03 10.96
CA TRP A 60 -16.71 -5.79 11.40
C TRP A 60 -16.75 -7.24 10.91
N GLY A 61 -17.92 -7.88 10.93
CA GLY A 61 -18.11 -9.23 10.39
C GLY A 61 -17.80 -9.28 8.89
N LEU A 62 -18.24 -8.28 8.14
CA LEU A 62 -17.90 -8.14 6.72
C LEU A 62 -16.38 -7.97 6.51
N ALA A 63 -15.73 -7.09 7.28
CA ALA A 63 -14.28 -6.88 7.20
C ALA A 63 -13.48 -8.15 7.47
N LEU A 64 -13.84 -8.88 8.55
CA LEU A 64 -13.24 -10.17 8.89
C LEU A 64 -13.42 -11.18 7.76
N ARG A 65 -14.65 -11.30 7.23
CA ARG A 65 -14.95 -12.23 6.13
C ARG A 65 -14.11 -11.94 4.88
N VAL A 66 -14.04 -10.67 4.46
CA VAL A 66 -13.24 -10.27 3.29
C VAL A 66 -11.76 -10.59 3.55
N ALA A 67 -11.21 -10.19 4.69
CA ALA A 67 -9.80 -10.42 5.01
C ALA A 67 -9.43 -11.91 5.13
N GLN A 68 -10.36 -12.76 5.60
CA GLN A 68 -10.12 -14.19 5.78
C GLN A 68 -10.30 -15.02 4.50
N GLN A 69 -11.26 -14.64 3.64
CA GLN A 69 -11.67 -15.47 2.49
C GLN A 69 -11.15 -14.96 1.15
N ALA A 70 -10.62 -13.74 1.09
CA ALA A 70 -10.03 -13.21 -0.13
C ALA A 70 -8.89 -14.10 -0.63
N ARG A 71 -8.92 -14.45 -1.92
CA ARG A 71 -7.86 -15.17 -2.62
C ARG A 71 -6.98 -14.27 -3.48
N ALA A 72 -7.23 -12.97 -3.40
CA ALA A 72 -6.52 -11.94 -4.12
C ALA A 72 -6.38 -10.72 -3.22
N GLY A 73 -5.24 -10.08 -3.32
CA GLY A 73 -4.93 -8.90 -2.53
C GLY A 73 -3.70 -8.18 -3.02
N MET A 74 -3.38 -7.12 -2.30
CA MET A 74 -2.21 -6.28 -2.52
C MET A 74 -1.65 -5.83 -1.18
N GLU A 75 -0.36 -6.02 -0.99
CA GLU A 75 0.42 -5.29 0.00
C GLU A 75 0.87 -3.97 -0.61
N LEU A 76 0.63 -2.87 0.08
CA LEU A 76 0.99 -1.52 -0.34
C LEU A 76 1.74 -0.85 0.80
N VAL A 77 3.05 -0.68 0.60
CA VAL A 77 3.94 -0.05 1.55
C VAL A 77 4.33 1.32 1.01
N SER A 78 4.14 2.37 1.81
CA SER A 78 4.64 3.70 1.47
C SER A 78 5.42 4.33 2.61
N VAL A 79 6.43 5.14 2.29
CA VAL A 79 7.23 5.87 3.28
C VAL A 79 7.19 7.35 2.96
N PHE A 80 6.88 8.17 3.95
CA PHE A 80 6.87 9.63 3.86
C PHE A 80 7.24 10.23 5.21
N GLN A 81 8.21 11.17 5.21
CA GLN A 81 8.65 11.88 6.43
C GLN A 81 8.90 10.96 7.65
N ASN A 82 9.67 9.88 7.45
CA ASN A 82 10.00 8.89 8.49
C ASN A 82 8.79 8.11 9.06
N VAL A 83 7.67 8.09 8.35
CA VAL A 83 6.51 7.26 8.67
C VAL A 83 6.27 6.29 7.52
N ALA A 84 6.22 5.00 7.83
CA ALA A 84 5.77 3.96 6.92
C ALA A 84 4.28 3.68 7.14
N PHE A 85 3.55 3.55 6.05
CA PHE A 85 2.21 2.98 5.99
C PHE A 85 2.33 1.62 5.33
N ASP A 86 1.89 0.57 6.01
CA ASP A 86 1.82 -0.78 5.46
C ASP A 86 0.36 -1.21 5.44
N ALA A 87 -0.17 -1.37 4.23
CA ALA A 87 -1.57 -1.67 3.99
C ALA A 87 -1.74 -2.99 3.24
N MET A 88 -2.49 -3.90 3.85
CA MET A 88 -2.97 -5.12 3.22
C MET A 88 -4.38 -4.88 2.67
N VAL A 89 -4.53 -4.97 1.36
CA VAL A 89 -5.79 -4.80 0.64
C VAL A 89 -6.29 -6.17 0.21
N PHE A 90 -7.52 -6.50 0.55
CA PHE A 90 -8.17 -7.77 0.21
C PHE A 90 -9.44 -7.53 -0.59
N VAL A 91 -9.70 -8.41 -1.56
CA VAL A 91 -10.89 -8.33 -2.44
C VAL A 91 -11.68 -9.63 -2.34
N LEU A 92 -12.99 -9.51 -2.08
CA LEU A 92 -13.91 -10.64 -2.06
C LEU A 92 -15.25 -10.23 -2.69
N GLY A 93 -15.47 -10.63 -3.95
CA GLY A 93 -16.69 -10.28 -4.68
C GLY A 93 -16.84 -8.77 -4.86
N ASP A 94 -17.95 -8.23 -4.36
CA ASP A 94 -18.28 -6.80 -4.47
C ASP A 94 -17.71 -5.96 -3.31
N ASP A 95 -16.99 -6.58 -2.37
CA ASP A 95 -16.44 -5.93 -1.18
C ASP A 95 -14.90 -5.92 -1.19
N MET A 96 -14.35 -4.87 -0.60
CA MET A 96 -12.93 -4.71 -0.34
C MET A 96 -12.69 -4.25 1.08
N VAL A 97 -11.62 -4.76 1.70
CA VAL A 97 -11.12 -4.29 2.99
C VAL A 97 -9.65 -3.93 2.87
N THR A 98 -9.24 -2.88 3.56
CA THR A 98 -7.84 -2.50 3.74
C THR A 98 -7.53 -2.46 5.21
N VAL A 99 -6.47 -3.16 5.62
CA VAL A 99 -5.95 -3.15 6.98
C VAL A 99 -4.61 -2.43 6.93
N THR A 100 -4.54 -1.25 7.53
CA THR A 100 -3.37 -0.38 7.50
C THR A 100 -2.72 -0.28 8.86
N SER A 101 -1.43 -0.58 8.93
CA SER A 101 -0.58 -0.30 10.08
C SER A 101 0.34 0.89 9.78
N ARG A 102 0.83 1.54 10.84
CA ARG A 102 1.77 2.66 10.74
C ARG A 102 2.99 2.39 11.59
N ALA A 103 4.15 2.76 11.09
CA ALA A 103 5.39 2.67 11.84
C ALA A 103 6.23 3.93 11.67
N ALA A 104 6.88 4.37 12.73
CA ALA A 104 8.03 5.24 12.61
C ALA A 104 9.19 4.44 12.02
N VAL A 105 9.91 5.02 11.06
CA VAL A 105 11.04 4.38 10.39
C VAL A 105 12.27 5.27 10.36
N ALA A 106 13.45 4.66 10.35
CA ALA A 106 14.73 5.33 10.15
C ALA A 106 15.47 4.72 8.96
N PRO A 107 16.28 5.50 8.24
CA PRO A 107 17.09 4.99 7.14
C PRO A 107 18.22 4.11 7.67
N THR A 108 18.52 3.04 6.93
CA THR A 108 19.63 2.10 7.14
C THR A 108 20.33 1.83 5.80
N ASP A 109 21.47 1.14 5.83
CA ASP A 109 22.20 0.77 4.61
C ASP A 109 21.36 -0.12 3.67
N ASP A 110 20.40 -0.88 4.22
CA ASP A 110 19.53 -1.82 3.50
C ASP A 110 18.12 -1.24 3.20
N GLY A 111 17.86 0.03 3.54
CA GLY A 111 16.57 0.69 3.27
C GLY A 111 15.99 1.38 4.50
N TRP A 112 14.75 1.05 4.85
CA TRP A 112 14.05 1.62 6.00
C TRP A 112 13.85 0.56 7.09
N GLN A 113 14.14 0.91 8.34
CA GLN A 113 13.91 0.05 9.49
C GLN A 113 12.87 0.67 10.43
N ALA A 114 11.89 -0.13 10.86
CA ALA A 114 10.92 0.28 11.86
C ALA A 114 11.58 0.55 13.23
N THR A 115 11.34 1.73 13.79
CA THR A 115 11.81 2.15 15.12
C THR A 115 10.68 2.15 16.16
N GLY A 116 9.43 2.06 15.71
CA GLY A 116 8.25 1.92 16.56
C GLY A 116 7.00 1.72 15.71
N VAL A 117 6.08 0.88 16.19
CA VAL A 117 4.84 0.53 15.48
C VAL A 117 3.66 1.11 16.25
N ASP A 118 2.73 1.74 15.54
CA ASP A 118 1.46 2.17 16.11
C ASP A 118 0.66 0.93 16.53
N PRO A 119 0.24 0.82 17.80
CA PRO A 119 -0.51 -0.34 18.27
C PRO A 119 -1.90 -0.44 17.63
N MET A 120 -2.40 0.63 17.00
CA MET A 120 -3.70 0.67 16.35
C MET A 120 -3.58 0.44 14.85
N LEU A 121 -4.50 -0.37 14.34
CA LEU A 121 -4.75 -0.61 12.92
C LEU A 121 -5.96 0.21 12.49
N GLU A 122 -5.88 0.74 11.27
CA GLU A 122 -7.05 1.24 10.55
C GLU A 122 -7.61 0.12 9.66
N VAL A 123 -8.89 -0.19 9.83
CA VAL A 123 -9.62 -1.14 8.98
C VAL A 123 -10.68 -0.38 8.21
N ALA A 124 -10.57 -0.38 6.89
CA ALA A 124 -11.45 0.37 6.00
C ALA A 124 -12.15 -0.55 5.00
N LEU A 125 -13.46 -0.43 4.88
CA LEU A 125 -14.33 -1.17 3.98
C LEU A 125 -14.88 -0.28 2.87
N ALA A 126 -14.88 -0.78 1.64
CA ALA A 126 -15.49 -0.12 0.49
C ALA A 126 -16.03 -1.15 -0.51
N PRO A 127 -16.95 -0.75 -1.41
CA PRO A 127 -17.30 -1.54 -2.58
C PRO A 127 -16.07 -1.75 -3.49
N SER A 128 -15.93 -2.93 -4.09
CA SER A 128 -14.84 -3.25 -5.02
C SER A 128 -14.95 -2.52 -6.37
N SER A 129 -16.07 -1.86 -6.64
CA SER A 129 -16.29 -1.03 -7.82
C SER A 129 -15.47 0.27 -7.83
N ASP A 130 -14.99 0.73 -6.66
CA ASP A 130 -14.12 1.90 -6.55
C ASP A 130 -12.94 1.64 -5.59
N PRO A 131 -11.97 0.81 -6.01
CA PRO A 131 -10.82 0.44 -5.17
C PRO A 131 -9.95 1.64 -4.78
N TRP A 132 -10.04 2.74 -5.54
CA TRP A 132 -9.23 3.93 -5.30
C TRP A 132 -9.56 4.61 -3.96
N LEU A 133 -10.81 4.51 -3.49
CA LEU A 133 -11.23 5.07 -2.20
C LEU A 133 -10.38 4.55 -1.04
N LEU A 134 -9.99 3.28 -1.08
CA LEU A 134 -9.15 2.64 -0.08
C LEU A 134 -7.67 2.82 -0.38
N LEU A 135 -7.23 2.50 -1.60
CA LEU A 135 -5.82 2.54 -1.99
C LEU A 135 -5.17 3.90 -1.69
N ARG A 136 -5.87 5.01 -1.98
CA ARG A 136 -5.34 6.36 -1.76
C ARG A 136 -5.02 6.68 -0.30
N ARG A 137 -5.63 5.98 0.66
CA ARG A 137 -5.44 6.23 2.11
C ARG A 137 -4.07 5.75 2.59
N ALA A 138 -3.59 4.66 1.99
CA ALA A 138 -2.28 4.07 2.28
C ALA A 138 -1.13 4.77 1.53
N LEU A 139 -1.44 5.75 0.65
CA LEU A 139 -0.44 6.50 -0.09
C LEU A 139 0.04 7.73 0.68
N PRO A 140 1.28 8.21 0.42
CA PRO A 140 1.79 9.46 0.96
C PRO A 140 0.80 10.61 0.72
N PRO A 141 0.68 11.57 1.65
CA PRO A 141 -0.22 12.73 1.51
C PRO A 141 0.32 13.78 0.52
N LEU A 142 0.81 13.33 -0.63
CA LEU A 142 1.33 14.13 -1.72
C LEU A 142 0.37 14.08 -2.90
N ASP A 143 0.10 15.24 -3.51
CA ASP A 143 -0.85 15.35 -4.64
C ASP A 143 -0.48 14.43 -5.80
N LEU A 144 0.81 14.27 -6.10
CA LEU A 144 1.30 13.37 -7.15
C LEU A 144 0.97 11.90 -6.86
N ALA A 145 1.07 11.48 -5.60
CA ALA A 145 0.76 10.12 -5.17
C ALA A 145 -0.75 9.87 -5.15
N ARG A 146 -1.53 10.86 -4.69
CA ARG A 146 -3.00 10.75 -4.50
C ARG A 146 -3.83 11.30 -5.67
N ALA A 147 -3.20 11.64 -6.79
CA ALA A 147 -3.90 12.05 -8.00
C ALA A 147 -4.87 10.96 -8.47
N HIS A 148 -6.05 11.36 -8.95
CA HIS A 148 -7.07 10.42 -9.42
C HIS A 148 -6.54 9.49 -10.53
N PRO A 149 -6.89 8.19 -10.50
CA PRO A 149 -6.43 7.22 -11.47
C PRO A 149 -6.74 7.65 -12.90
N ARG A 150 -5.71 7.66 -13.74
CA ARG A 150 -5.83 7.90 -15.17
C ARG A 150 -4.74 7.15 -15.91
N LEU A 151 -5.11 6.49 -17.01
CA LEU A 151 -4.13 5.90 -17.92
C LEU A 151 -3.28 7.00 -18.58
N PRO A 152 -1.94 6.85 -18.61
CA PRO A 152 -1.07 7.79 -19.28
C PRO A 152 -1.29 7.74 -20.80
N ARG A 153 -1.06 8.86 -21.49
CA ARG A 153 -0.88 8.83 -22.95
C ARG A 153 0.51 8.26 -23.28
N SER A 154 0.66 7.72 -24.49
CA SER A 154 1.90 7.05 -24.93
C SER A 154 3.15 7.93 -24.91
N ASP A 155 2.98 9.24 -24.97
CA ASP A 155 4.03 10.28 -25.00
C ASP A 155 4.31 10.92 -23.62
N GLU A 156 3.51 10.63 -22.59
CA GLU A 156 3.63 11.24 -21.26
C GLU A 156 4.68 10.52 -20.38
N ALA A 157 5.07 9.29 -20.73
CA ALA A 157 6.08 8.53 -20.00
C ALA A 157 7.47 8.79 -20.59
N VAL A 158 8.37 9.37 -19.78
CA VAL A 158 9.71 9.81 -20.22
C VAL A 158 10.78 9.00 -19.49
N PRO A 159 11.57 8.16 -20.18
CA PRO A 159 12.68 7.45 -19.56
C PRO A 159 13.75 8.42 -19.05
N LEU A 160 14.14 8.28 -17.78
CA LEU A 160 15.28 9.00 -17.24
C LEU A 160 16.57 8.44 -17.84
N THR A 161 17.33 9.30 -18.52
CA THR A 161 18.58 8.94 -19.18
C THR A 161 19.70 9.80 -18.62
N LEU A 162 20.73 9.15 -18.08
CA LEU A 162 22.00 9.82 -17.74
C LEU A 162 22.97 9.65 -18.89
N LYS A 163 23.51 10.74 -19.43
CA LYS A 163 24.51 10.68 -20.50
C LYS A 163 25.87 10.32 -19.90
N LEU A 164 26.53 9.31 -20.46
CA LEU A 164 27.82 8.83 -19.96
C LEU A 164 28.93 9.89 -20.02
N GLU A 165 28.83 10.86 -20.93
CA GLU A 165 29.74 12.01 -21.05
C GLU A 165 29.78 12.89 -19.78
N GLU A 166 28.75 12.77 -18.92
CA GLU A 166 28.62 13.49 -17.65
C GLU A 166 29.16 12.68 -16.45
N VAL A 167 29.68 11.47 -16.69
CA VAL A 167 30.22 10.55 -15.69
C VAL A 167 31.75 10.54 -15.79
N PRO A 168 32.50 10.68 -14.67
CA PRO A 168 33.95 10.54 -14.69
C PRO A 168 34.37 9.16 -15.22
N THR A 169 35.33 9.13 -16.16
CA THR A 169 35.80 7.89 -16.80
C THR A 169 36.28 6.82 -15.82
N ALA A 170 36.79 7.22 -14.65
CA ALA A 170 37.18 6.32 -13.58
C ALA A 170 36.00 5.50 -13.00
N TRP A 171 34.76 5.97 -13.14
CA TRP A 171 33.56 5.31 -12.61
C TRP A 171 32.85 4.44 -13.67
N GLU A 172 33.13 4.68 -14.95
CA GLU A 172 32.54 3.91 -16.06
C GLU A 172 32.88 2.41 -15.98
N TYR A 173 34.06 2.08 -15.47
CA TYR A 173 34.57 0.70 -15.39
C TYR A 173 34.26 -0.01 -14.05
N GLU A 174 33.79 0.73 -13.04
CA GLU A 174 33.47 0.19 -11.72
C GLU A 174 32.00 0.47 -11.35
N ARG A 175 31.10 -0.39 -11.84
CA ARG A 175 29.64 -0.24 -11.66
C ARG A 175 29.22 -0.05 -10.20
N THR A 176 29.88 -0.73 -9.26
CA THR A 176 29.61 -0.60 -7.82
C THR A 176 30.01 0.78 -7.29
N LEU A 177 31.19 1.27 -7.70
CA LEU A 177 31.66 2.60 -7.32
C LEU A 177 30.76 3.69 -7.91
N PHE A 178 30.34 3.52 -9.17
CA PHE A 178 29.38 4.41 -9.82
C PHE A 178 28.06 4.49 -9.05
N ALA A 179 27.46 3.35 -8.68
CA ALA A 179 26.22 3.33 -7.92
C ALA A 179 26.34 4.03 -6.54
N GLN A 180 27.44 3.78 -5.82
CA GLN A 180 27.70 4.39 -4.51
C GLN A 180 27.99 5.89 -4.56
N ARG A 181 28.52 6.38 -5.69
CA ARG A 181 28.98 7.77 -5.86
C ARG A 181 28.07 8.61 -6.73
N LEU A 182 27.03 8.03 -7.33
CA LEU A 182 26.12 8.71 -8.27
C LEU A 182 25.57 10.02 -7.73
N LEU A 183 25.09 10.03 -6.48
CA LEU A 183 24.54 11.24 -5.83
C LEU A 183 25.59 12.33 -5.57
N GLN A 184 26.87 11.97 -5.59
CA GLN A 184 28.01 12.88 -5.40
C GLN A 184 28.42 13.58 -6.70
N LEU A 185 27.85 13.21 -7.86
CA LEU A 185 28.07 13.94 -9.10
C LEU A 185 27.53 15.37 -9.00
N PRO A 186 28.39 16.40 -9.12
CA PRO A 186 27.94 17.80 -9.06
C PRO A 186 27.00 18.17 -10.21
N THR A 187 27.17 17.50 -11.36
CA THR A 187 26.42 17.70 -12.60
C THR A 187 25.22 16.76 -12.73
N LEU A 188 24.86 16.02 -11.67
CA LEU A 188 23.72 15.11 -11.72
C LEU A 188 22.44 15.86 -12.10
N PRO A 189 21.74 15.45 -13.18
CA PRO A 189 20.49 16.11 -13.58
C PRO A 189 19.48 16.15 -12.43
N ALA A 190 18.76 17.26 -12.32
CA ALA A 190 17.86 17.53 -11.21
C ALA A 190 16.77 16.46 -11.06
N ASP A 191 16.26 15.91 -12.16
CA ASP A 191 15.24 14.85 -12.16
C ASP A 191 15.81 13.49 -11.75
N VAL A 192 17.08 13.23 -12.07
CA VAL A 192 17.77 12.00 -11.60
C VAL A 192 17.99 12.08 -10.09
N ARG A 193 18.40 13.24 -9.57
CA ARG A 193 18.50 13.45 -8.12
C ARG A 193 17.14 13.30 -7.44
N ASP A 194 16.10 13.92 -7.99
CA ASP A 194 14.74 13.85 -7.47
C ASP A 194 14.16 12.43 -7.43
N ALA A 195 14.53 11.57 -8.39
CA ALA A 195 14.14 10.16 -8.40
C ALA A 195 14.90 9.28 -7.39
N LEU A 196 16.15 9.64 -7.08
CA LEU A 196 17.03 8.85 -6.19
C LEU A 196 17.00 9.31 -4.74
N GLU A 197 16.66 10.58 -4.49
CA GLU A 197 16.41 11.16 -3.18
C GLU A 197 14.97 11.71 -3.11
N PRO A 198 13.94 10.85 -3.30
CA PRO A 198 12.57 11.31 -3.35
C PRO A 198 12.05 11.71 -1.97
N GLU A 199 10.97 12.51 -1.96
CA GLU A 199 10.28 12.90 -0.73
C GLU A 199 9.48 11.72 -0.13
N ALA A 200 8.98 10.82 -0.99
CA ALA A 200 8.31 9.60 -0.58
C ALA A 200 8.60 8.43 -1.52
N SER A 201 8.40 7.22 -1.02
CA SER A 201 8.42 5.99 -1.82
C SER A 201 7.12 5.22 -1.67
N VAL A 202 6.77 4.46 -2.71
CA VAL A 202 5.62 3.55 -2.71
C VAL A 202 6.06 2.24 -3.33
N PHE A 203 5.77 1.13 -2.67
CA PHE A 203 5.96 -0.22 -3.16
C PHE A 203 4.64 -0.96 -3.09
N ALA A 204 4.30 -1.68 -4.15
CA ALA A 204 3.10 -2.52 -4.20
C ALA A 204 3.45 -3.92 -4.65
N TYR A 205 2.90 -4.91 -3.95
CA TYR A 205 2.94 -6.30 -4.33
C TYR A 205 1.52 -6.85 -4.39
N ALA A 206 1.04 -7.15 -5.59
CA ALA A 206 -0.27 -7.76 -5.79
C ALA A 206 -0.11 -9.26 -6.04
N VAL A 207 -0.98 -10.06 -5.44
CA VAL A 207 -1.01 -11.51 -5.62
C VAL A 207 -2.45 -12.00 -5.64
N GLY A 208 -2.72 -12.99 -6.47
CA GLY A 208 -4.00 -13.69 -6.42
C GLY A 208 -4.00 -14.99 -7.19
N GLU A 209 -5.01 -15.81 -6.94
CA GLU A 209 -5.27 -17.06 -7.65
C GLU A 209 -6.51 -16.94 -8.55
N PRO A 210 -6.43 -16.19 -9.66
CA PRO A 210 -7.55 -16.10 -10.59
C PRO A 210 -7.81 -17.44 -11.30
N SER A 211 -8.96 -17.54 -11.96
CA SER A 211 -9.36 -18.76 -12.70
C SER A 211 -8.35 -19.21 -13.77
N THR A 212 -7.49 -18.31 -14.22
CA THR A 212 -6.41 -18.54 -15.19
C THR A 212 -5.10 -19.04 -14.57
N GLY A 213 -5.05 -19.22 -13.25
CA GLY A 213 -3.86 -19.63 -12.49
C GLY A 213 -3.21 -18.47 -11.72
N PRO A 214 -2.27 -18.77 -10.80
CA PRO A 214 -1.67 -17.75 -9.92
C PRO A 214 -1.09 -16.56 -10.68
N SER A 215 -1.30 -15.37 -10.14
CA SER A 215 -0.79 -14.11 -10.67
C SER A 215 -0.08 -13.33 -9.57
N ALA A 216 1.04 -12.71 -9.93
CA ALA A 216 1.79 -11.82 -9.04
C ALA A 216 2.36 -10.65 -9.83
N SER A 217 2.40 -9.47 -9.21
CA SER A 217 3.06 -8.28 -9.73
C SER A 217 3.70 -7.49 -8.61
N ASN A 218 4.87 -6.94 -8.88
CA ASN A 218 5.53 -5.98 -8.00
C ASN A 218 5.82 -4.70 -8.78
N ASP A 219 5.60 -3.57 -8.13
CA ASP A 219 5.76 -2.25 -8.71
C ASP A 219 6.32 -1.29 -7.65
N ALA A 220 7.18 -0.36 -8.06
CA ALA A 220 7.76 0.64 -7.16
C ALA A 220 7.69 2.04 -7.77
N TRP A 221 7.49 3.03 -6.92
CA TRP A 221 7.48 4.44 -7.28
C TRP A 221 8.31 5.28 -6.32
N ALA A 222 8.92 6.31 -6.88
CA ALA A 222 9.54 7.41 -6.16
C ALA A 222 8.70 8.66 -6.42
N VAL A 223 8.37 9.39 -5.35
CA VAL A 223 7.56 10.60 -5.40
C VAL A 223 8.40 11.75 -4.88
N GLY A 224 8.91 12.57 -5.79
CA GLY A 224 9.61 13.81 -5.50
C GLY A 224 8.83 14.99 -6.06
N ARG A 225 9.52 15.91 -6.73
CA ARG A 225 8.90 16.95 -7.56
C ARG A 225 8.17 16.36 -8.76
N ASN A 226 8.63 15.22 -9.26
CA ASN A 226 7.90 14.40 -10.23
C ASN A 226 7.59 13.01 -9.67
N LEU A 227 6.75 12.27 -10.39
CA LEU A 227 6.45 10.88 -10.10
C LEU A 227 7.29 9.98 -11.01
N TYR A 228 7.96 9.00 -10.41
CA TYR A 228 8.82 8.06 -11.14
C TYR A 228 8.38 6.64 -10.88
N TYR A 229 8.32 5.84 -11.93
CA TYR A 229 7.96 4.44 -11.91
C TYR A 229 9.19 3.57 -12.20
N MET A 230 9.35 2.52 -11.39
CA MET A 230 10.43 1.55 -11.44
C MET A 230 9.81 0.16 -11.48
N VAL A 231 10.12 -0.61 -12.52
CA VAL A 231 9.68 -2.01 -12.62
C VAL A 231 10.77 -2.88 -12.01
N PRO A 232 10.50 -3.59 -10.90
CA PRO A 232 11.47 -4.52 -10.33
C PRO A 232 11.97 -5.53 -11.37
N GLY A 233 13.28 -5.73 -11.41
CA GLY A 233 13.93 -6.64 -12.36
C GLY A 233 14.08 -6.10 -13.79
N ARG A 234 13.60 -4.88 -14.09
CA ARG A 234 13.92 -4.19 -15.36
C ARG A 234 14.84 -3.00 -15.10
N PRO A 235 15.83 -2.76 -15.98
CA PRO A 235 16.67 -1.58 -15.86
C PRO A 235 15.88 -0.32 -16.22
N GLY A 236 16.11 0.74 -15.45
CA GLY A 236 15.65 2.09 -15.78
C GLY A 236 14.58 2.65 -14.83
N ILE A 237 14.48 3.96 -14.85
CA ILE A 237 13.47 4.74 -14.12
C ILE A 237 12.72 5.56 -15.17
N THR A 238 11.39 5.58 -15.08
CA THR A 238 10.55 6.34 -16.01
C THR A 238 9.80 7.41 -15.25
N GLN A 239 9.93 8.67 -15.65
CA GLN A 239 9.05 9.72 -15.18
C GLN A 239 7.65 9.52 -15.79
N VAL A 240 6.63 9.60 -14.95
CA VAL A 240 5.24 9.29 -15.31
C VAL A 240 4.31 10.41 -14.87
N PRO A 241 3.18 10.63 -15.57
CA PRO A 241 2.24 11.67 -15.21
C PRO A 241 1.49 11.37 -13.90
N PRO A 242 0.96 12.40 -13.22
CA PRO A 242 0.03 12.22 -12.10
C PRO A 242 -1.16 11.34 -12.51
N GLY A 243 -1.60 10.49 -11.58
CA GLY A 243 -2.71 9.55 -11.78
C GLY A 243 -2.29 8.19 -12.36
N GLN A 244 -1.08 8.06 -12.92
CA GLN A 244 -0.59 6.76 -13.40
C GLN A 244 -0.37 5.77 -12.24
N LEU A 245 0.17 6.22 -11.10
CA LEU A 245 0.33 5.37 -9.91
C LEU A 245 -1.01 4.75 -9.53
N GLY A 246 -2.05 5.57 -9.33
CA GLY A 246 -3.38 5.09 -8.98
C GLY A 246 -3.97 4.15 -10.02
N ALA A 247 -3.84 4.47 -11.31
CA ALA A 247 -4.31 3.59 -12.40
C ALA A 247 -3.62 2.22 -12.40
N GLN A 248 -2.30 2.20 -12.15
CA GLN A 248 -1.55 0.95 -12.04
C GLN A 248 -1.98 0.13 -10.83
N LEU A 249 -2.06 0.72 -9.63
CA LEU A 249 -2.51 -0.01 -8.44
C LEU A 249 -3.89 -0.63 -8.63
N VAL A 250 -4.84 0.14 -9.14
CA VAL A 250 -6.20 -0.36 -9.44
C VAL A 250 -6.14 -1.51 -10.46
N SER A 251 -5.37 -1.35 -11.53
CA SER A 251 -5.24 -2.40 -12.55
C SER A 251 -4.57 -3.67 -12.03
N ARG A 252 -3.54 -3.57 -11.19
CA ARG A 252 -2.86 -4.72 -10.59
C ARG A 252 -3.77 -5.48 -9.64
N LEU A 253 -4.51 -4.76 -8.81
CA LEU A 253 -5.46 -5.36 -7.89
C LEU A 253 -6.60 -6.07 -8.65
N ALA A 254 -7.15 -5.44 -9.68
CA ALA A 254 -8.17 -6.04 -10.54
C ALA A 254 -7.66 -7.30 -11.26
N ALA A 255 -6.41 -7.27 -11.76
CA ALA A 255 -5.77 -8.43 -12.37
C ALA A 255 -5.59 -9.58 -11.37
N ALA A 256 -5.13 -9.29 -10.15
CA ALA A 256 -4.99 -10.27 -9.07
C ALA A 256 -6.34 -10.92 -8.70
N ALA A 257 -7.40 -10.12 -8.67
CA ALA A 257 -8.77 -10.59 -8.42
C ALA A 257 -9.42 -11.35 -9.60
N GLY A 258 -8.72 -11.52 -10.71
CA GLY A 258 -9.19 -12.28 -11.87
C GLY A 258 -10.05 -11.52 -12.86
N GLY A 259 -10.02 -10.19 -12.81
CA GLY A 259 -10.43 -9.25 -13.85
C GLY A 259 -11.83 -9.42 -14.47
N ARG A 260 -12.69 -8.42 -14.27
CA ARG A 260 -13.58 -7.95 -15.34
C ARG A 260 -13.05 -6.62 -15.87
#